data_AF-A0A7V4KI87-F1
#
_entry.id   AF-A0A7V4KI87-F1
#
_cell.length_a   1.000
_cell.length_b   1.000
_cell.length_c   1.000
_cell.angle_alpha   90.00
_cell.angle_beta   90.00
_cell.angle_gamma   90.00
#
_symmetry.space_group_name_H-M   'P 1'
#
loop_
_entity.id
_entity.type
_entity.pdbx_description
1 polymer ?
#
loop_
_entity_poly.entity_id
_entity_poly.type
_entity_poly.pdbx_seq_one_letter_code
_entity_poly.pdbx_strand_id
1 'polypeptide(L)'
;MLVYINGKRRKNKMKECKKIKLLIQKYLDGELSLQEKSYMDRHLEICTECRLELNYYLKIKENLNYIKPPQLNDRFSVILHSKLLQARYENLIEKKLDSMFLKYAVVGLAIFVIMISVILFKDRKIVFIQQPSYVAYTYGEYNLAGYEVRKDLPLEKEGYIRVKLTSKKEIKNVKIKIELPEGIVSEEGKKVIYWEGDLKPQDNYLTIKVKSSKEGEHPVKIKIKKGSFEKEVVKKVNVIKI
;
A
#
# COMPACT_ATOMS: atom_id res chain seq x y z
N MET A 1 -32.46 51.52 -37.60
CA MET A 1 -31.07 51.09 -37.31
C MET A 1 -30.72 51.13 -35.80
N LEU A 2 -31.66 50.84 -34.89
CA LEU A 2 -31.44 50.96 -33.43
C LEU A 2 -31.49 49.63 -32.63
N VAL A 3 -31.93 48.53 -33.27
CA VAL A 3 -32.07 47.23 -32.59
C VAL A 3 -30.71 46.51 -32.40
N TYR A 4 -29.71 46.83 -33.22
CA TYR A 4 -28.39 46.16 -33.19
C TYR A 4 -27.44 46.64 -32.07
N ILE A 5 -27.70 47.79 -31.44
CA ILE A 5 -26.80 48.36 -30.41
C ILE A 5 -27.03 47.68 -29.04
N ASN A 6 -28.28 47.29 -28.74
CA ASN A 6 -28.64 46.70 -27.44
C ASN A 6 -28.10 45.27 -27.24
N GLY A 7 -27.95 44.48 -28.31
CA GLY A 7 -27.42 43.11 -28.24
C GLY A 7 -25.93 43.05 -27.87
N LYS A 8 -25.13 44.01 -28.36
CA LYS A 8 -23.68 44.07 -28.10
C LYS A 8 -23.38 44.54 -26.66
N ARG A 9 -24.16 45.49 -26.13
CA ARG A 9 -24.03 46.00 -24.75
C ARG A 9 -24.39 44.95 -23.70
N ARG A 10 -25.46 44.16 -23.92
CA ARG A 10 -25.84 43.03 -23.06
C ARG A 10 -24.79 41.90 -23.05
N LYS A 11 -24.24 41.53 -24.22
CA LYS A 11 -23.19 40.51 -24.30
C LYS A 11 -21.90 40.90 -23.57
N ASN A 12 -21.49 42.17 -23.66
CA ASN A 12 -20.32 42.66 -22.90
C ASN A 12 -20.56 42.67 -21.39
N LYS A 13 -21.74 43.11 -20.93
CA LYS A 13 -22.12 43.04 -19.50
C LYS A 13 -21.98 41.60 -18.98
N MET A 14 -22.48 40.62 -19.72
CA MET A 14 -22.43 39.21 -19.34
C MET A 14 -21.00 38.64 -19.31
N LYS A 15 -20.09 39.09 -20.19
CA LYS A 15 -18.67 38.69 -20.16
C LYS A 15 -17.93 39.28 -18.95
N GLU A 16 -18.21 40.55 -18.63
CA GLU A 16 -17.61 41.22 -17.47
C GLU A 16 -18.11 40.61 -16.15
N CYS A 17 -19.42 40.32 -16.02
CA CYS A 17 -19.95 39.60 -14.84
C CYS A 17 -19.29 38.23 -14.64
N LYS A 18 -18.98 37.50 -15.72
CA LYS A 18 -18.27 36.22 -15.63
C LYS A 18 -16.85 36.38 -15.06
N LYS A 19 -16.13 37.43 -15.45
CA LYS A 19 -14.80 37.73 -14.88
C LYS A 19 -14.92 38.08 -13.40
N ILE A 20 -15.92 38.90 -13.03
CA ILE A 20 -16.15 39.27 -11.63
C ILE A 20 -16.47 38.05 -10.76
N LYS A 21 -17.25 37.08 -11.26
CA LYS A 21 -17.50 35.82 -10.52
C LYS A 21 -16.19 35.08 -10.17
N LEU A 22 -15.21 35.06 -11.08
CA LEU A 22 -13.90 34.46 -10.80
C LEU A 22 -13.13 35.28 -9.76
N LEU A 23 -13.19 36.61 -9.82
CA LEU A 23 -12.57 37.48 -8.82
C LEU A 23 -13.23 37.37 -7.45
N ILE A 24 -14.55 37.16 -7.39
CA ILE A 24 -15.27 36.91 -6.14
C ILE A 24 -14.74 35.63 -5.47
N GLN A 25 -14.47 34.56 -6.23
CA GLN A 25 -13.89 33.33 -5.67
C GLN A 25 -12.50 33.59 -5.07
N LYS A 26 -11.60 34.22 -5.85
CA LYS A 26 -10.27 34.62 -5.36
C LYS A 26 -10.34 35.52 -4.12
N TYR A 27 -11.31 36.43 -4.08
CA TYR A 27 -11.54 37.31 -2.94
C TYR A 27 -11.90 36.53 -1.68
N LEU A 28 -12.77 35.51 -1.79
CA LEU A 28 -13.16 34.68 -0.66
C LEU A 28 -11.99 33.88 -0.08
N ASP A 29 -11.05 33.47 -0.94
CA ASP A 29 -9.82 32.73 -0.63
C ASP A 29 -8.67 33.64 -0.15
N GLY A 30 -8.80 34.96 -0.28
CA GLY A 30 -7.76 35.92 0.13
C GLY A 30 -6.62 36.12 -0.88
N GLU A 31 -6.81 35.68 -2.12
CA GLU A 31 -5.78 35.67 -3.18
C GLU A 31 -5.88 36.87 -4.16
N LEU A 32 -6.68 37.89 -3.81
CA LEU A 32 -6.96 39.00 -4.71
C LEU A 32 -5.85 40.05 -4.68
N SER A 33 -5.29 40.39 -5.84
CA SER A 33 -4.35 41.52 -5.94
C SER A 33 -5.05 42.88 -5.78
N LEU A 34 -4.29 43.93 -5.45
CA LEU A 34 -4.80 45.30 -5.31
C LEU A 34 -5.50 45.81 -6.59
N GLN A 35 -4.95 45.48 -7.76
CA GLN A 35 -5.52 45.88 -9.06
C GLN A 35 -6.84 45.16 -9.35
N GLU A 36 -6.89 43.85 -9.11
CA GLU A 36 -8.10 43.05 -9.25
C GLU A 36 -9.19 43.51 -8.27
N LYS A 37 -8.82 43.87 -7.04
CA LYS A 37 -9.73 44.42 -6.04
C LYS A 37 -10.37 45.72 -6.51
N SER A 38 -9.57 46.69 -6.94
CA SER A 38 -10.09 47.97 -7.44
C SER A 38 -11.01 47.79 -8.67
N TYR A 39 -10.67 46.87 -9.56
CA TYR A 39 -11.51 46.54 -10.72
C TYR A 39 -12.82 45.87 -10.31
N MET A 40 -12.78 44.94 -9.35
CA MET A 40 -13.96 44.29 -8.79
C MET A 40 -14.89 45.29 -8.12
N ASP A 41 -14.37 46.13 -7.22
CA ASP A 41 -15.14 47.13 -6.47
C ASP A 41 -15.89 48.08 -7.42
N ARG A 42 -15.21 48.57 -8.44
CA ARG A 42 -15.83 49.43 -9.47
C ARG A 42 -16.97 48.74 -10.21
N HIS A 43 -16.87 47.44 -10.47
CA HIS A 43 -17.96 46.70 -11.10
C HIS A 43 -19.13 46.48 -10.14
N LEU A 44 -18.87 46.22 -8.86
CA LEU A 44 -19.89 45.99 -7.83
C LEU A 44 -20.73 47.23 -7.53
N GLU A 45 -20.18 48.43 -7.72
CA GLU A 45 -20.93 49.70 -7.65
C GLU A 45 -22.03 49.79 -8.72
N ILE A 46 -21.78 49.21 -9.89
CA ILE A 46 -22.64 49.34 -11.07
C ILE A 46 -23.56 48.11 -11.24
N CYS A 47 -23.10 46.92 -10.86
CA CYS A 47 -23.78 45.66 -11.12
C CYS A 47 -24.40 45.05 -9.85
N THR A 48 -25.70 45.28 -9.67
CA THR A 48 -26.48 44.75 -8.53
C THR A 48 -26.43 43.23 -8.42
N GLU A 49 -26.45 42.51 -9.54
CA GLU A 49 -26.41 41.02 -9.55
C GLU A 49 -25.12 40.49 -8.93
N CYS A 50 -23.96 40.99 -9.36
CA CYS A 50 -22.67 40.57 -8.83
C CYS A 50 -22.50 40.96 -7.36
N ARG A 51 -23.06 42.10 -6.94
CA ARG A 51 -23.07 42.54 -5.53
C ARG A 51 -23.91 41.63 -4.64
N LEU A 52 -25.09 41.23 -5.09
CA LEU A 52 -25.93 40.28 -4.37
C LEU A 52 -25.25 38.92 -4.25
N GLU A 53 -24.58 38.46 -5.31
CA GLU A 53 -23.84 37.21 -5.32
C GLU A 53 -22.66 37.23 -4.33
N LEU A 54 -21.86 38.30 -4.29
CA LEU A 54 -20.81 38.45 -3.28
C LEU A 54 -21.37 38.43 -1.85
N ASN A 55 -22.44 39.18 -1.59
CA ASN A 55 -23.08 39.21 -0.27
C ASN A 55 -23.61 37.84 0.15
N TYR A 56 -24.16 37.07 -0.79
CA TYR A 56 -24.61 35.71 -0.54
C TYR A 56 -23.44 34.81 -0.08
N TYR A 57 -22.29 34.87 -0.76
CA TYR A 57 -21.11 34.12 -0.35
C TYR A 57 -20.53 34.56 1.00
N LEU A 58 -20.50 35.88 1.27
CA LEU A 58 -20.06 36.40 2.57
C LEU A 58 -20.94 35.91 3.71
N LYS A 59 -22.25 35.86 3.50
CA LYS A 59 -23.20 35.33 4.48
C LYS A 59 -23.00 33.84 4.74
N ILE A 60 -22.68 33.06 3.71
CA ILE A 60 -22.30 31.64 3.89
C ILE A 60 -21.02 31.54 4.71
N LYS A 61 -19.98 32.32 4.37
CA LYS A 61 -18.70 32.31 5.09
C LYS A 61 -18.89 32.66 6.56
N GLU A 62 -19.72 33.64 6.87
CA GLU A 62 -20.08 34.00 8.23
C GLU A 62 -20.81 32.85 8.95
N ASN A 63 -21.79 32.22 8.29
CA ASN A 63 -22.50 31.07 8.86
C ASN A 63 -21.57 29.88 9.15
N LEU A 64 -20.57 29.65 8.30
CA LEU A 64 -19.58 28.58 8.50
C LEU A 64 -18.70 28.83 9.74
N ASN A 65 -18.48 30.08 10.16
CA ASN A 65 -17.70 30.40 11.37
C ASN A 65 -18.37 29.88 12.67
N TYR A 66 -19.67 29.65 12.66
CA TYR A 66 -20.41 29.11 13.82
C TYR A 66 -20.40 27.58 13.88
N ILE A 67 -19.86 26.91 12.87
CA ILE A 67 -19.75 25.45 12.87
C ILE A 67 -18.60 25.08 13.81
N LYS A 68 -18.94 24.39 14.91
CA LYS A 68 -17.92 23.85 15.81
C LYS A 68 -17.00 22.91 15.01
N PRO A 69 -15.67 23.09 15.08
CA PRO A 69 -14.76 22.15 14.46
C PRO A 69 -15.03 20.75 15.04
N PRO A 70 -15.00 19.69 14.21
CA PRO A 70 -15.19 18.34 14.71
C PRO A 70 -14.11 18.04 15.74
N GLN A 71 -14.51 17.50 16.89
CA GLN A 71 -13.55 17.05 17.88
C GLN A 71 -12.76 15.87 17.28
N LEU A 72 -11.46 16.07 17.12
CA LEU A 72 -10.55 15.03 16.66
C LEU A 72 -10.46 13.98 17.77
N ASN A 73 -10.62 12.71 17.40
CA ASN A 73 -10.34 11.63 18.34
C ASN A 73 -8.83 11.60 18.65
N ASP A 74 -8.46 11.14 19.85
CA ASP A 74 -7.06 11.09 20.30
C ASP A 74 -6.15 10.23 19.40
N ARG A 75 -6.74 9.35 18.59
CA ARG A 75 -6.03 8.44 17.69
C ARG A 75 -5.84 8.99 16.28
N PHE A 76 -6.36 10.17 15.96
CA PHE A 76 -6.37 10.69 14.59
C PHE A 76 -4.94 10.93 14.09
N SER A 77 -4.08 11.50 14.93
CA SER A 77 -2.66 11.72 14.63
C SER A 77 -1.92 10.41 14.35
N VAL A 78 -2.20 9.37 15.14
CA VAL A 78 -1.61 8.03 14.99
C VAL A 78 -2.06 7.39 13.66
N ILE A 79 -3.35 7.44 13.37
CA ILE A 79 -3.91 6.90 12.11
C ILE A 79 -3.35 7.68 10.91
N LEU A 80 -3.32 9.01 10.98
CA LEU A 80 -2.78 9.85 9.91
C LEU A 80 -1.31 9.53 9.66
N HIS A 81 -0.50 9.47 10.72
CA HIS A 81 0.92 9.15 10.61
C HIS A 81 1.13 7.76 10.00
N SER A 82 0.35 6.76 10.41
CA SER A 82 0.43 5.41 9.82
C SER A 82 0.08 5.40 8.32
N LYS A 83 -0.93 6.16 7.89
CA LYS A 83 -1.31 6.25 6.47
C LYS A 83 -0.24 6.96 5.64
N LEU A 84 0.38 8.01 6.16
CA LEU A 84 1.48 8.70 5.50
C LEU A 84 2.71 7.80 5.32
N LEU A 85 3.05 7.02 6.36
CA LEU A 85 4.14 6.04 6.26
C LEU A 85 3.82 4.93 5.25
N GLN A 86 2.59 4.42 5.23
CA GLN A 86 2.16 3.42 4.28
C GLN A 86 2.27 3.94 2.83
N ALA A 87 1.74 5.13 2.55
CA ALA A 87 1.81 5.74 1.22
C ALA A 87 3.25 5.99 0.77
N ARG A 88 4.15 6.37 1.70
CA ARG A 88 5.59 6.51 1.40
C ARG A 88 6.22 5.17 1.06
N TYR A 89 5.88 4.11 1.79
CA TYR A 89 6.42 2.77 1.57
C TYR A 89 5.95 2.17 0.25
N GLU A 90 4.67 2.32 -0.09
CA GLU A 90 4.10 1.90 -1.38
C GLU A 90 4.82 2.58 -2.56
N ASN A 91 5.00 3.90 -2.50
CA ASN A 91 5.75 4.65 -3.52
C ASN A 91 7.21 4.20 -3.67
N LEU A 92 7.88 3.86 -2.55
CA LEU A 92 9.25 3.37 -2.59
C LEU A 92 9.34 1.97 -3.20
N ILE A 93 8.37 1.09 -2.91
CA ILE A 93 8.30 -0.25 -3.50
C ILE A 93 8.07 -0.16 -5.00
N GLU A 94 7.12 0.64 -5.47
CA GLU A 94 6.83 0.80 -6.90
C GLU A 94 8.08 1.25 -7.66
N LYS A 95 8.75 2.32 -7.20
CA LYS A 95 9.99 2.80 -7.82
C LYS A 95 11.11 1.75 -7.80
N LYS A 96 11.23 0.99 -6.71
CA LYS A 96 12.26 -0.05 -6.59
C LYS A 96 11.95 -1.23 -7.50
N LEU A 97 10.69 -1.66 -7.59
CA LEU A 97 10.24 -2.72 -8.49
C LEU A 97 10.51 -2.34 -9.94
N ASP A 98 10.14 -1.15 -10.40
CA ASP A 98 10.38 -0.72 -11.79
C ASP A 98 11.87 -0.73 -12.14
N SER A 99 12.72 -0.20 -11.24
CA SER A 99 14.17 -0.20 -11.44
C SER A 99 14.79 -1.59 -11.43
N MET A 100 14.25 -2.52 -10.63
CA MET A 100 14.69 -3.90 -10.58
C MET A 100 14.20 -4.68 -11.80
N PHE A 101 12.95 -4.52 -12.22
CA PHE A 101 12.40 -5.15 -13.42
C PHE A 101 13.19 -4.78 -14.67
N LEU A 102 13.58 -3.51 -14.85
CA LEU A 102 14.45 -3.12 -15.97
C LEU A 102 15.82 -3.81 -15.92
N LYS A 103 16.46 -3.87 -14.74
CA LYS A 103 17.76 -4.55 -14.59
C LYS A 103 17.67 -6.05 -14.86
N TYR A 104 16.63 -6.72 -14.36
CA TYR A 104 16.44 -8.16 -14.54
C TYR A 104 15.88 -8.52 -15.93
N ALA A 105 15.16 -7.62 -16.60
CA ALA A 105 14.69 -7.82 -17.97
C ALA A 105 15.86 -7.88 -18.96
N VAL A 106 16.86 -7.01 -18.80
CA VAL A 106 18.08 -7.03 -19.61
C VAL A 106 18.86 -8.34 -19.41
N VAL A 107 19.02 -8.77 -18.15
CA VAL A 107 19.68 -10.04 -17.82
C VAL A 107 18.88 -11.23 -18.35
N GLY A 108 17.55 -11.20 -18.22
CA GLY A 108 16.65 -12.23 -18.74
C GLY A 108 16.71 -12.37 -20.26
N LEU A 109 16.76 -11.25 -21.00
CA LEU A 109 16.95 -11.24 -22.45
C LEU A 109 18.31 -11.84 -22.83
N ALA A 110 19.39 -11.48 -22.15
CA ALA A 110 20.72 -12.06 -22.41
C ALA A 110 20.73 -13.58 -22.19
N ILE A 111 20.14 -14.05 -21.09
CA ILE A 111 20.00 -15.49 -20.80
C ILE A 111 19.14 -16.17 -21.85
N PHE A 112 18.06 -15.54 -22.30
CA PHE A 112 17.17 -16.09 -23.32
C PHE A 112 17.86 -16.22 -24.67
N VAL A 113 18.66 -15.22 -25.07
CA VAL A 113 19.50 -15.28 -26.27
C VAL A 113 20.52 -16.41 -26.17
N ILE A 114 21.17 -16.57 -25.00
CA ILE A 114 22.11 -17.69 -24.77
C ILE A 114 21.38 -19.03 -24.84
N MET A 115 20.21 -19.17 -24.21
CA MET A 115 19.41 -20.40 -24.25
C MET A 115 18.96 -20.75 -25.67
N ILE A 116 18.48 -19.76 -26.45
CA ILE A 116 18.14 -19.95 -27.87
C ILE A 116 19.38 -20.37 -28.66
N SER A 117 20.54 -19.74 -28.44
CA SER A 117 21.78 -20.12 -29.11
C SER A 117 22.19 -21.57 -28.80
N VAL A 118 22.06 -22.01 -27.54
CA VAL A 118 22.36 -23.40 -27.14
C VAL A 118 21.38 -24.39 -27.75
N ILE A 119 20.09 -24.04 -27.87
CA ILE A 119 19.07 -24.88 -28.53
C ILE A 119 19.34 -25.00 -30.03
N LEU A 120 19.73 -23.90 -30.69
CA LEU A 120 20.06 -23.90 -32.12
C LEU A 120 21.39 -24.63 -32.43
N PHE A 121 22.31 -24.74 -31.46
CA PHE A 121 23.59 -25.47 -31.59
C PHE A 121 23.59 -26.87 -30.97
N LYS A 122 22.41 -27.43 -30.65
CA LYS A 122 22.25 -28.66 -29.85
C LYS A 122 22.44 -29.96 -30.66
N ASP A 123 23.59 -30.11 -31.31
CA ASP A 123 24.15 -31.43 -31.67
C ASP A 123 25.17 -31.95 -30.63
N ARG A 124 25.24 -31.32 -29.45
CA ARG A 124 26.03 -31.84 -28.33
C ARG A 124 25.26 -31.80 -27.01
N LYS A 125 25.19 -32.97 -26.36
CA LYS A 125 24.54 -33.20 -25.06
C LYS A 125 25.20 -32.35 -23.99
N ILE A 126 24.41 -31.49 -23.33
CA ILE A 126 24.80 -30.86 -22.06
C ILE A 126 23.62 -30.98 -21.08
N VAL A 127 23.97 -31.43 -19.87
CA VAL A 127 23.11 -31.60 -18.69
C VAL A 127 22.98 -30.25 -17.96
N PHE A 128 21.76 -29.85 -17.61
CA PHE A 128 21.49 -28.58 -16.93
C PHE A 128 21.31 -28.77 -15.41
N ILE A 129 21.92 -27.88 -14.62
CA ILE A 129 21.66 -27.70 -13.18
C ILE A 129 20.90 -26.38 -13.01
N GLN A 130 19.70 -26.41 -12.40
CA GLN A 130 18.85 -25.24 -12.15
C GLN A 130 19.07 -24.65 -10.73
N GLN A 131 19.04 -23.31 -10.61
CA GLN A 131 18.90 -22.57 -9.34
C GLN A 131 17.43 -22.20 -9.07
N PRO A 132 16.98 -22.10 -7.79
CA PRO A 132 15.56 -22.02 -7.46
C PRO A 132 15.02 -20.58 -7.39
N SER A 133 13.95 -20.32 -8.14
CA SER A 133 13.07 -19.16 -8.01
C SER A 133 11.90 -19.44 -7.06
N TYR A 134 11.31 -18.39 -6.47
CA TYR A 134 10.11 -18.45 -5.62
C TYR A 134 9.03 -19.36 -6.21
N VAL A 135 8.64 -20.37 -5.44
CA VAL A 135 7.73 -21.38 -5.97
C VAL A 135 6.30 -21.14 -5.49
N ALA A 136 5.50 -20.59 -6.39
CA ALA A 136 4.05 -20.72 -6.35
C ALA A 136 3.71 -22.14 -6.85
N TYR A 137 3.01 -22.91 -6.02
CA TYR A 137 2.54 -24.25 -6.42
C TYR A 137 1.02 -24.25 -6.43
N THR A 138 0.45 -24.54 -7.60
CA THR A 138 -0.97 -24.82 -7.78
C THR A 138 -1.17 -26.33 -7.79
N TYR A 139 -1.97 -26.87 -6.88
CA TYR A 139 -2.41 -28.26 -6.90
C TYR A 139 -3.91 -28.31 -6.55
N GLY A 140 -4.76 -28.43 -7.56
CA GLY A 140 -6.22 -28.35 -7.42
C GLY A 140 -6.74 -26.94 -7.04
N GLU A 141 -7.98 -26.87 -6.54
CA GLU A 141 -8.65 -25.60 -6.18
C GLU A 141 -8.08 -24.90 -4.92
N TYR A 142 -7.14 -25.52 -4.21
CA TYR A 142 -6.60 -25.04 -2.94
C TYR A 142 -5.27 -24.32 -3.17
N ASN A 143 -5.28 -22.99 -3.01
CA ASN A 143 -4.09 -22.17 -3.16
C ASN A 143 -3.60 -21.77 -1.76
N LEU A 144 -2.74 -22.57 -1.12
CA LEU A 144 -1.94 -22.11 0.03
C LEU A 144 -0.74 -21.33 -0.49
N ALA A 145 -0.83 -20.00 -0.46
CA ALA A 145 0.22 -19.09 -0.89
C ALA A 145 0.95 -18.49 0.32
N GLY A 146 2.28 -18.50 0.30
CA GLY A 146 3.14 -17.59 1.04
C GLY A 146 3.14 -17.68 2.57
N TYR A 147 4.33 -17.81 3.15
CA TYR A 147 4.58 -17.62 4.58
C TYR A 147 5.85 -16.78 4.73
N GLU A 148 5.79 -15.82 5.64
CA GLU A 148 6.87 -14.89 5.93
C GLU A 148 7.13 -14.94 7.43
N VAL A 149 8.36 -15.30 7.82
CA VAL A 149 8.85 -15.18 9.19
C VAL A 149 9.66 -13.90 9.27
N ARG A 150 9.48 -13.09 10.33
CA ARG A 150 10.32 -11.90 10.55
C ARG A 150 11.80 -12.32 10.52
N LYS A 151 12.58 -11.59 9.73
CA LYS A 151 13.96 -11.97 9.36
C LYS A 151 14.89 -12.03 10.56
N ASP A 152 14.67 -11.18 11.56
CA ASP A 152 15.56 -11.00 12.71
C ASP A 152 14.81 -11.19 14.04
N LEU A 153 15.36 -12.03 14.93
CA LEU A 153 14.94 -12.25 16.31
C LEU A 153 16.00 -11.72 17.27
N PRO A 154 15.61 -11.03 18.36
CA PRO A 154 16.56 -10.56 19.36
C PRO A 154 17.10 -11.71 20.22
N LEU A 155 18.43 -11.77 20.39
CA LEU A 155 19.11 -12.70 21.29
C LEU A 155 18.69 -12.47 22.75
N GLU A 156 18.42 -13.55 23.49
CA GLU A 156 18.08 -13.56 24.94
C GLU A 156 16.84 -12.75 25.34
N LYS A 157 16.08 -12.24 24.35
CA LYS A 157 14.84 -11.50 24.56
C LYS A 157 13.66 -12.27 23.94
N GLU A 158 12.46 -11.90 24.36
CA GLU A 158 11.24 -12.41 23.76
C GLU A 158 11.04 -11.85 22.36
N GLY A 159 10.75 -12.74 21.42
CA GLY A 159 10.50 -12.44 20.01
C GLY A 159 9.26 -13.15 19.49
N TYR A 160 8.92 -12.89 18.23
CA TYR A 160 7.75 -13.45 17.60
C TYR A 160 8.09 -14.05 16.24
N ILE A 161 7.76 -15.33 16.06
CA ILE A 161 7.67 -15.96 14.75
C ILE A 161 6.23 -15.79 14.29
N ARG A 162 6.03 -14.97 13.26
CA ARG A 162 4.75 -14.87 12.55
C ARG A 162 4.81 -15.80 11.34
N VAL A 163 3.77 -16.57 11.10
CA VAL A 163 3.59 -17.40 9.92
C VAL A 163 2.37 -16.88 9.20
N LYS A 164 2.58 -16.26 8.04
CA LYS A 164 1.50 -15.89 7.12
C LYS A 164 1.04 -17.14 6.37
N LEU A 165 -0.27 -17.30 6.18
CA LEU A 165 -0.88 -18.39 5.43
C LEU A 165 -1.99 -17.77 4.57
N THR A 166 -1.74 -17.61 3.27
CA THR A 166 -2.76 -17.09 2.35
C THR A 166 -3.55 -18.24 1.75
N SER A 167 -4.88 -18.16 1.81
CA SER A 167 -5.77 -19.10 1.12
C SER A 167 -6.74 -18.37 0.19
N LYS A 168 -7.02 -18.94 -0.99
CA LYS A 168 -8.05 -18.39 -1.92
C LYS A 168 -9.48 -18.86 -1.60
N LYS A 169 -9.63 -19.95 -0.86
CA LYS A 169 -10.93 -20.52 -0.45
C LYS A 169 -10.89 -20.85 1.05
N GLU A 170 -12.04 -21.01 1.68
CA GLU A 170 -12.09 -21.50 3.05
C GLU A 170 -11.58 -22.95 3.13
N ILE A 171 -10.67 -23.23 4.06
CA ILE A 171 -10.12 -24.58 4.28
C ILE A 171 -10.31 -24.94 5.74
N LYS A 172 -11.22 -25.89 6.02
CA LYS A 172 -11.52 -26.31 7.39
C LYS A 172 -10.49 -27.31 7.92
N ASN A 173 -10.31 -27.42 9.24
CA ASN A 173 -9.53 -28.47 9.91
C ASN A 173 -8.11 -28.64 9.33
N VAL A 174 -7.35 -27.55 9.23
CA VAL A 174 -5.94 -27.57 8.84
C VAL A 174 -5.09 -27.83 10.07
N LYS A 175 -4.16 -28.78 9.99
CA LYS A 175 -3.21 -29.09 11.06
C LYS A 175 -1.84 -28.57 10.68
N ILE A 176 -1.22 -27.79 11.56
CA ILE A 176 0.09 -27.19 11.35
C ILE A 176 1.00 -27.61 12.50
N LYS A 177 2.16 -28.14 12.14
CA LYS A 177 3.23 -28.50 13.07
C LYS A 177 4.45 -27.63 12.76
N ILE A 178 4.94 -26.90 13.75
CA ILE A 178 6.10 -26.03 13.63
C ILE A 178 7.19 -26.58 14.53
N GLU A 179 8.30 -26.99 13.92
CA GLU A 179 9.49 -27.49 14.59
C GLU A 179 10.52 -26.35 14.64
N LEU A 180 10.80 -25.90 15.85
CA LEU A 180 11.79 -24.87 16.14
C LEU A 180 13.20 -25.49 16.18
N PRO A 181 14.20 -24.80 15.61
CA PRO A 181 15.59 -25.26 15.61
C PRO A 181 16.23 -25.15 16.98
N GLU A 182 17.40 -25.76 17.12
CA GLU A 182 18.23 -25.58 18.30
C GLU A 182 18.60 -24.11 18.52
N GLY A 183 18.47 -23.61 19.75
CA GLY A 183 18.69 -22.19 20.06
C GLY A 183 17.44 -21.32 19.97
N ILE A 184 16.28 -21.86 19.58
CA ILE A 184 14.97 -21.18 19.63
C ILE A 184 13.96 -22.09 20.32
N VAL A 185 13.26 -21.56 21.31
CA VAL A 185 12.18 -22.27 22.04
C VAL A 185 10.94 -21.40 22.11
N SER A 186 9.76 -22.01 22.28
CA SER A 186 8.56 -21.24 22.57
C SER A 186 8.63 -20.57 23.94
N GLU A 187 7.70 -19.65 24.23
CA GLU A 187 7.50 -19.08 25.58
C GLU A 187 7.36 -20.19 26.66
N GLU A 188 6.78 -21.33 26.29
CA GLU A 188 6.59 -22.51 27.13
C GLU A 188 7.78 -23.49 27.11
N GLY A 189 8.90 -23.14 26.47
CA GLY A 189 10.08 -24.00 26.33
C GLY A 189 9.91 -25.16 25.34
N LYS A 190 8.82 -25.19 24.57
CA LYS A 190 8.55 -26.26 23.59
C LYS A 190 9.32 -26.02 22.30
N LYS A 191 9.89 -27.09 21.73
CA LYS A 191 10.51 -27.09 20.40
C LYS A 191 9.53 -27.40 19.27
N VAL A 192 8.36 -27.96 19.60
CA VAL A 192 7.34 -28.31 18.62
C VAL A 192 6.03 -27.69 19.02
N ILE A 193 5.39 -27.01 18.08
CA ILE A 193 4.13 -26.31 18.28
C ILE A 193 3.11 -26.89 17.31
N TYR A 194 1.93 -27.20 17.81
CA TYR A 194 0.82 -27.70 17.04
C TYR A 194 -0.29 -26.65 17.01
N TRP A 195 -0.86 -26.44 15.84
CA TRP A 195 -2.02 -25.59 15.65
C TRP A 195 -3.03 -26.32 14.77
N GLU A 196 -4.30 -26.24 15.14
CA GLU A 196 -5.41 -26.81 14.38
C GLU A 196 -6.51 -25.75 14.25
N GLY A 197 -7.01 -25.55 13.04
CA GLY A 197 -8.07 -24.59 12.79
C GLY A 197 -8.40 -24.38 11.32
N ASP A 198 -9.30 -23.44 11.08
CA ASP A 198 -9.80 -23.12 9.75
C ASP A 198 -9.02 -21.94 9.14
N LEU A 199 -8.70 -22.04 7.85
CA LEU A 199 -8.12 -20.95 7.08
C LEU A 199 -9.22 -20.24 6.30
N LYS A 200 -9.40 -18.95 6.54
CA LYS A 200 -10.31 -18.10 5.79
C LYS A 200 -9.73 -17.78 4.40
N PRO A 201 -10.58 -17.42 3.41
CA PRO A 201 -10.15 -17.02 2.06
C PRO A 201 -9.48 -15.63 2.04
N GLN A 202 -8.46 -15.45 2.85
CA GLN A 202 -7.69 -14.23 3.06
C GLN A 202 -6.33 -14.59 3.65
N ASP A 203 -5.59 -13.58 4.10
CA ASP A 203 -4.38 -13.78 4.89
C ASP A 203 -4.74 -14.22 6.32
N ASN A 204 -4.21 -15.37 6.73
CA ASN A 204 -4.28 -15.89 8.09
C ASN A 204 -2.89 -15.77 8.72
N TYR A 205 -2.82 -15.33 9.97
CA TYR A 205 -1.55 -15.11 10.67
C TYR A 205 -1.49 -15.94 11.94
N LEU A 206 -0.56 -16.88 11.99
CA LEU A 206 -0.21 -17.59 13.22
C LEU A 206 0.98 -16.88 13.86
N THR A 207 0.83 -16.41 15.10
CA THR A 207 1.89 -15.71 15.82
C THR A 207 2.33 -16.57 17.00
N ILE A 208 3.63 -16.83 17.07
CA ILE A 208 4.26 -17.67 18.07
C ILE A 208 5.27 -16.84 18.81
N LYS A 209 5.12 -16.77 20.13
CA LYS A 209 6.14 -16.20 21.01
C LYS A 209 7.29 -17.18 21.17
N VAL A 210 8.51 -16.69 20.99
CA VAL A 210 9.74 -17.48 21.11
C VAL A 210 10.79 -16.74 21.93
N LYS A 211 11.70 -17.51 22.51
CA LYS A 211 12.94 -17.04 23.12
C LYS A 211 14.11 -17.64 22.35
N SER A 212 15.12 -16.84 22.10
CA SER A 212 16.33 -17.27 21.41
C SER A 212 17.52 -17.27 22.37
N SER A 213 18.35 -18.31 22.29
CA SER A 213 19.52 -18.51 23.15
C SER A 213 20.83 -18.65 22.38
N LYS A 214 20.76 -18.70 21.04
CA LYS A 214 21.93 -18.85 20.18
C LYS A 214 21.82 -17.92 18.99
N GLU A 215 22.86 -17.12 18.77
CA GLU A 215 22.96 -16.23 17.61
C GLU A 215 23.14 -17.01 16.30
N GLY A 216 22.74 -16.41 15.17
CA GLY A 216 22.95 -16.94 13.83
C GLY A 216 21.67 -17.33 13.07
N GLU A 217 21.84 -17.92 11.89
CA GLU A 217 20.73 -18.37 11.03
C GLU A 217 20.24 -19.76 11.44
N HIS A 218 18.98 -19.85 11.84
CA HIS A 218 18.38 -21.10 12.30
C HIS A 218 17.19 -21.53 11.43
N PRO A 219 17.16 -22.78 10.93
CA PRO A 219 16.09 -23.27 10.07
C PRO A 219 14.86 -23.71 10.87
N VAL A 220 13.78 -22.94 10.80
CA VAL A 220 12.45 -23.30 11.29
C VAL A 220 11.74 -24.16 10.25
N LYS A 221 11.25 -25.33 10.66
CA LYS A 221 10.48 -26.23 9.79
C LYS A 221 8.99 -26.11 10.10
N ILE A 222 8.19 -25.98 9.07
CA ILE A 222 6.74 -25.81 9.14
C ILE A 222 6.12 -26.91 8.28
N LYS A 223 5.40 -27.83 8.92
CA LYS A 223 4.64 -28.90 8.29
C LYS A 223 3.17 -28.56 8.33
N ILE A 224 2.53 -28.54 7.17
CA ILE A 224 1.11 -28.25 7.01
C ILE A 224 0.44 -29.52 6.49
N LYS A 225 -0.59 -29.98 7.18
CA LYS A 225 -1.33 -31.19 6.86
C LYS A 225 -2.83 -30.92 6.75
N LYS A 226 -3.45 -31.41 5.68
CA LYS A 226 -4.89 -31.34 5.44
C LYS A 226 -5.36 -32.59 4.71
N GLY A 227 -6.03 -33.51 5.42
CA GLY A 227 -6.41 -34.81 4.84
C GLY A 227 -5.17 -35.59 4.39
N SER A 228 -5.12 -35.98 3.12
CA SER A 228 -3.96 -36.63 2.48
C SER A 228 -2.86 -35.66 2.05
N PHE A 229 -3.12 -34.35 2.06
CA PHE A 229 -2.13 -33.34 1.71
C PHE A 229 -1.19 -33.09 2.89
N GLU A 230 0.12 -33.19 2.64
CA GLU A 230 1.17 -32.82 3.58
C GLU A 230 2.24 -32.02 2.85
N LYS A 231 2.67 -30.91 3.46
CA LYS A 231 3.71 -30.04 2.92
C LYS A 231 4.66 -29.62 4.01
N GLU A 232 5.93 -29.91 3.82
CA GLU A 232 7.01 -29.40 4.68
C GLU A 232 7.67 -28.19 4.04
N VAL A 233 8.00 -27.23 4.88
CA VAL A 233 8.60 -25.99 4.46
C VAL A 233 9.65 -25.53 5.46
N VAL A 234 10.84 -25.16 4.99
CA VAL A 234 11.95 -24.74 5.85
C VAL A 234 12.32 -23.29 5.58
N LYS A 235 12.38 -22.45 6.63
CA LYS A 235 12.88 -21.08 6.55
C LYS A 235 13.88 -20.75 7.62
N LYS A 236 14.89 -19.99 7.21
CA LYS A 236 15.91 -19.48 8.11
C LYS A 236 15.40 -18.24 8.82
N VAL A 237 15.62 -18.19 10.11
CA VAL A 237 15.41 -17.02 10.97
C VAL A 237 16.75 -16.63 11.52
N ASN A 238 17.11 -15.34 11.40
CA ASN A 238 18.37 -14.85 11.93
C ASN A 238 18.15 -14.39 13.37
N VAL A 239 18.95 -14.90 14.30
CA VAL A 239 19.01 -14.39 15.67
C VAL A 239 20.19 -13.45 15.75
N ILE A 240 19.94 -12.22 16.18
CA ILE A 240 20.96 -11.16 16.28
C ILE A 240 21.01 -10.61 17.69
N LYS A 241 22.22 -10.26 18.15
CA LYS A 241 22.38 -9.48 19.36
C LYS A 241 21.95 -8.03 19.10
N ILE A 242 20.92 -7.56 19.83
CA ILE A 242 20.40 -6.18 19.77
C ILE A 242 20.74 -5.42 21.03
#